data_AF-A0ABD1NHX9-F1
#
_entry.id   AF-A0ABD1NHX9-F1
#
_cell.length_a   1.000
_cell.length_b   1.000
_cell.length_c   1.000
_cell.angle_alpha   90.00
_cell.angle_beta   90.00
_cell.angle_gamma   90.00
#
_symmetry.space_group_name_H-M   'P 1'
#
loop_
_entity.id
_entity.type
_entity.pdbx_description
1 polymer ?
#
loop_
_entity_poly.entity_id
_entity_poly.type
_entity_poly.pdbx_seq_one_letter_code
_entity_poly.pdbx_strand_id
1 'polypeptide(L)'
;MTTEDTKLVMQVKQMNVSKVTVDRICANTYEGHALELACSEDRVISDIKFASFGVPTGECGSFEKGQCESPTTLSVLRRRCLGKQGCSVEVLERMLGPIRCRVPQNRLAVGANK
;
A
#
# COMPACT_ATOMS: atom_id res chain seq x y z
N MET A 1 10.74 2.24 41.49
CA MET A 1 9.32 2.22 41.11
C MET A 1 8.58 1.57 42.24
N THR A 2 7.69 2.32 42.88
CA THR A 2 6.99 1.87 44.08
C THR A 2 5.98 0.79 43.70
N THR A 3 5.60 -0.04 44.66
CA THR A 3 4.61 -1.13 44.48
C THR A 3 3.24 -0.63 44.02
N GLU A 4 2.95 0.66 44.20
CA GLU A 4 1.74 1.34 43.71
C GLU A 4 1.81 1.65 42.21
N ASP A 5 3.00 1.99 41.68
CA ASP A 5 3.24 2.20 40.25
C ASP A 5 2.92 0.93 39.44
N THR A 6 3.26 -0.25 39.98
CA THR A 6 2.98 -1.54 39.34
C THR A 6 1.48 -1.87 39.29
N LYS A 7 0.69 -1.38 40.24
CA LYS A 7 -0.78 -1.59 40.30
C LYS A 7 -1.50 -0.78 39.22
N LEU A 8 -1.00 0.42 38.91
CA LEU A 8 -1.49 1.25 37.81
C LEU A 8 -1.21 0.59 36.46
N VAL A 9 -0.03 -0.01 36.29
CA VAL A 9 0.34 -0.79 35.08
C VAL A 9 -0.52 -2.05 34.92
N MET A 10 -0.99 -2.67 36.01
CA MET A 10 -1.88 -3.85 35.93
C MET A 10 -3.33 -3.50 35.58
N GLN A 11 -3.82 -2.27 35.84
CA GLN A 11 -5.18 -1.83 35.47
C GLN A 11 -5.33 -1.44 34.00
N VAL A 12 -4.24 -1.03 33.32
CA VAL A 12 -4.26 -0.78 31.86
C VAL A 12 -4.07 -2.05 31.02
N LYS A 13 -3.77 -3.19 31.65
CA LYS A 13 -3.51 -4.47 30.96
C LYS A 13 -4.77 -5.13 30.35
N GLN A 14 -5.95 -4.56 30.62
CA GLN A 14 -7.23 -4.92 29.99
C GLN A 14 -8.06 -3.66 29.70
N MET A 15 -7.51 -2.79 28.85
CA MET A 15 -8.41 -2.09 27.93
C MET A 15 -8.97 -3.14 26.97
N ASN A 16 -10.29 -3.22 26.82
CA ASN A 16 -10.94 -4.02 25.78
C ASN A 16 -10.65 -3.38 24.40
N VAL A 17 -9.38 -3.31 24.03
CA VAL A 17 -8.95 -2.91 22.70
C VAL A 17 -9.17 -4.13 21.84
N SER A 18 -10.29 -4.13 21.10
CA SER A 18 -10.41 -4.93 19.90
C SER A 18 -9.12 -4.71 19.11
N LYS A 19 -8.33 -5.76 18.89
CA LYS A 19 -7.08 -5.65 18.13
C LYS A 19 -7.44 -5.22 16.71
N VAL A 20 -7.44 -3.92 16.45
CA VAL A 20 -7.63 -3.36 15.11
C VAL A 20 -6.34 -3.65 14.37
N THR A 21 -6.31 -4.75 13.64
CA THR A 21 -5.23 -5.01 12.70
C THR A 21 -5.43 -4.06 11.52
N VAL A 22 -4.51 -3.11 11.34
CA VAL A 22 -4.46 -2.31 10.12
C VAL A 22 -3.94 -3.24 9.03
N ASP A 23 -4.85 -3.98 8.40
CA ASP A 23 -4.50 -4.96 7.36
C ASP A 23 -4.34 -4.30 5.98
N ARG A 24 -4.58 -2.99 5.88
CA ARG A 24 -4.47 -2.22 4.64
C ARG A 24 -3.11 -1.54 4.55
N ILE A 25 -2.42 -1.77 3.44
CA ILE A 25 -1.24 -1.03 2.99
C ILE A 25 -1.68 -0.13 1.84
N CYS A 26 -1.12 1.06 1.78
CA CYS A 26 -1.28 1.96 0.66
C CYS A 26 0.07 2.58 0.32
N ALA A 27 0.29 2.86 -0.95
CA ALA A 27 1.44 3.62 -1.39
C ALA A 27 1.09 4.34 -2.69
N ASN A 28 1.72 5.49 -2.91
CA ASN A 28 1.64 6.18 -4.19
C ASN A 28 2.96 6.91 -4.45
N THR A 29 3.31 7.04 -5.71
CA THR A 29 4.51 7.78 -6.14
C THR A 29 4.39 8.18 -7.61
N TYR A 30 5.30 9.03 -8.08
CA TYR A 30 5.30 9.52 -9.44
C TYR A 30 6.21 8.69 -10.35
N GLU A 31 5.94 8.74 -11.66
CA GLU A 31 6.82 8.16 -12.66
C GLU A 31 8.26 8.68 -12.52
N GLY A 32 9.22 7.78 -12.76
CA GLY A 32 10.65 8.02 -12.53
C GLY A 32 11.13 7.65 -11.12
N HIS A 33 10.24 7.23 -10.21
CA HIS A 33 10.59 6.79 -8.86
C HIS A 33 10.30 5.29 -8.66
N ALA A 34 10.72 4.73 -7.54
CA ALA A 34 10.36 3.37 -7.11
C ALA A 34 9.20 3.41 -6.12
N LEU A 35 8.28 2.45 -6.26
CA LEU A 35 7.26 2.14 -5.27
C LEU A 35 7.76 1.02 -4.37
N GLU A 36 7.75 1.26 -3.06
CA GLU A 36 8.09 0.26 -2.05
C GLU A 36 6.84 -0.16 -1.27
N LEU A 37 6.59 -1.47 -1.17
CA LEU A 37 5.62 -2.05 -0.25
C LEU A 37 6.37 -2.95 0.74
N ALA A 38 6.05 -2.83 2.02
CA ALA A 38 6.65 -3.64 3.07
C ALA A 38 5.63 -4.02 4.15
N CYS A 39 5.78 -5.23 4.66
CA CYS A 39 5.05 -5.76 5.81
C CYS A 39 6.02 -5.94 6.99
N SER A 40 5.48 -6.01 8.20
CA SER A 40 6.25 -6.40 9.39
C SER A 40 6.80 -7.82 9.28
N GLU A 41 7.67 -8.20 10.22
CA GLU A 41 8.09 -9.59 10.41
C GLU A 41 6.87 -10.54 10.47
N ASP A 42 7.01 -11.71 9.85
CA ASP A 42 6.00 -12.77 9.71
C ASP A 42 4.71 -12.42 8.95
N ARG A 43 4.69 -11.31 8.21
CA ARG A 43 3.58 -10.95 7.32
C ARG A 43 4.02 -10.87 5.86
N VAL A 44 3.10 -11.16 4.97
CA VAL A 44 3.29 -11.05 3.51
C VAL A 44 2.15 -10.25 2.90
N ILE A 45 2.42 -9.66 1.74
CA ILE A 45 1.41 -9.00 0.94
C ILE A 45 0.42 -10.07 0.45
N SER A 46 -0.75 -10.10 1.06
CA SER A 46 -1.78 -11.13 0.85
C SER A 46 -2.68 -10.82 -0.35
N ASP A 47 -2.86 -9.53 -0.66
CA ASP A 47 -3.60 -9.09 -1.84
C ASP A 47 -3.14 -7.71 -2.33
N ILE A 48 -3.30 -7.44 -3.64
CA ILE A 48 -3.29 -6.10 -4.22
C ILE A 48 -4.73 -5.82 -4.68
N LYS A 49 -5.45 -5.03 -3.88
CA LYS A 49 -6.88 -4.71 -4.07
C LYS A 49 -7.08 -3.63 -5.13
N PHE A 50 -6.14 -2.69 -5.22
CA PHE A 50 -6.22 -1.54 -6.12
C PHE A 50 -4.83 -1.22 -6.68
N ALA A 51 -4.78 -0.89 -7.96
CA ALA A 51 -3.59 -0.35 -8.60
C ALA A 51 -4.01 0.47 -9.84
N SER A 52 -3.52 1.71 -9.94
CA SER A 52 -3.76 2.59 -11.08
C SER A 52 -2.50 3.40 -11.37
N PHE A 53 -1.97 3.28 -12.59
CA PHE A 53 -0.85 4.07 -13.08
C PHE A 53 -1.33 5.00 -14.20
N GLY A 54 -1.19 6.31 -14.01
CA GLY A 54 -1.72 7.35 -14.88
C GLY A 54 -2.11 8.56 -14.05
N VAL A 55 -3.40 8.86 -13.96
CA VAL A 55 -3.92 10.00 -13.15
C VAL A 55 -4.88 9.55 -12.03
N PRO A 56 -4.48 8.65 -11.11
CA PRO A 56 -5.33 8.25 -9.99
C PRO A 56 -5.65 9.45 -9.07
N THR A 57 -6.89 9.48 -8.60
CA THR A 57 -7.40 10.49 -7.66
C THR A 57 -7.54 9.91 -6.24
N GLY A 58 -7.80 10.79 -5.28
CA GLY A 58 -7.94 10.42 -3.88
C GLY A 58 -6.61 10.12 -3.19
N GLU A 59 -6.75 9.59 -1.98
CA GLU A 59 -5.65 9.40 -1.03
C GLU A 59 -5.59 7.97 -0.52
N CYS A 60 -4.57 7.69 0.31
CA CYS A 60 -4.44 6.41 0.98
C CYS A 60 -5.76 5.99 1.66
N GLY A 61 -6.31 4.86 1.21
CA GLY A 61 -7.56 4.31 1.73
C GLY A 61 -8.79 4.64 0.88
N SER A 62 -8.72 5.67 0.03
CA SER A 62 -9.79 6.16 -0.86
C SER A 62 -9.29 6.44 -2.28
N PHE A 63 -8.29 5.69 -2.76
CA PHE A 63 -7.83 5.83 -4.14
C PHE A 63 -8.92 5.44 -5.13
N GLU A 64 -9.00 6.25 -6.18
CA GLU A 64 -9.91 6.04 -7.30
C GLU A 64 -9.16 6.06 -8.62
N LYS A 65 -9.71 5.35 -9.60
CA LYS A 65 -9.17 5.36 -10.96
C LYS A 65 -9.41 6.72 -11.58
N GLY A 66 -8.39 7.23 -12.26
CA GLY A 66 -8.52 8.44 -13.06
C GLY A 66 -9.22 8.20 -14.39
N GLN A 67 -9.30 9.27 -15.19
CA GLN A 67 -9.78 9.18 -16.58
C GLN A 67 -8.84 8.41 -17.51
N CYS A 68 -7.61 8.13 -17.06
CA CYS A 68 -6.61 7.43 -17.84
C CYS A 68 -5.69 6.61 -16.95
N GLU A 69 -5.54 5.33 -17.29
CA GLU A 69 -4.69 4.38 -16.59
C GLU A 69 -4.11 3.30 -17.53
N SER A 70 -3.03 2.67 -17.09
CA SER A 70 -2.48 1.49 -17.78
C SER A 70 -3.25 0.22 -17.38
N PRO A 71 -3.71 -0.59 -18.36
CA PRO A 71 -4.52 -1.78 -18.09
C PRO A 71 -3.73 -2.93 -17.43
N THR A 72 -2.40 -2.90 -17.51
CA THR A 72 -1.54 -3.99 -17.02
C THR A 72 -1.06 -3.78 -15.59
N THR A 73 -1.21 -2.57 -15.04
CA THR A 73 -0.58 -2.15 -13.77
C THR A 73 -0.92 -3.10 -12.62
N LEU A 74 -2.20 -3.45 -12.45
CA LEU A 74 -2.64 -4.36 -11.39
C LEU A 74 -2.00 -5.75 -11.52
N SER A 75 -1.94 -6.29 -12.74
CA SER A 75 -1.36 -7.62 -12.99
C SER A 75 0.14 -7.67 -12.72
N VAL A 76 0.86 -6.59 -13.04
CA VAL A 76 2.31 -6.45 -12.79
C VAL A 76 2.58 -6.44 -11.29
N LEU A 77 1.86 -5.61 -10.54
CA LEU A 77 2.04 -5.53 -9.08
C LEU A 77 1.67 -6.83 -8.39
N ARG A 78 0.58 -7.49 -8.80
CA ARG A 78 0.22 -8.81 -8.24
C ARG A 78 1.35 -9.82 -8.44
N ARG A 79 1.91 -9.89 -9.64
CA ARG A 79 3.02 -10.81 -9.96
C ARG A 79 4.29 -10.49 -9.16
N ARG A 80 4.58 -9.20 -8.95
CA ARG A 80 5.82 -8.75 -8.30
C ARG A 80 5.75 -8.82 -6.79
N CYS A 81 4.58 -8.62 -6.18
CA CYS A 81 4.45 -8.34 -4.75
C CYS A 81 3.71 -9.41 -3.95
N LEU A 82 2.75 -10.14 -4.54
CA LEU A 82 1.96 -11.13 -3.77
C LEU A 82 2.85 -12.22 -3.16
N GLY A 83 2.56 -12.58 -1.91
CA GLY A 83 3.27 -13.63 -1.17
C GLY A 83 4.67 -13.23 -0.70
N LYS A 84 5.08 -11.97 -0.90
CA LYS A 84 6.37 -11.45 -0.41
C LYS A 84 6.14 -10.56 0.81
N GLN A 85 7.12 -10.52 1.71
CA GLN A 85 7.13 -9.58 2.83
C GLN A 85 7.24 -8.12 2.35
N GLY A 86 7.96 -7.89 1.24
CA GLY A 86 8.02 -6.60 0.58
C GLY A 86 8.38 -6.73 -0.90
N CYS A 87 8.17 -5.65 -1.64
CA CYS A 87 8.53 -5.54 -3.04
C CYS A 87 8.88 -4.09 -3.41
N SER A 88 9.80 -3.95 -4.36
CA SER A 88 10.14 -2.69 -5.03
C SER A 88 9.76 -2.77 -6.50
N VAL A 89 9.12 -1.73 -7.03
CA VAL A 89 8.75 -1.64 -8.45
C VAL A 89 9.05 -0.25 -8.98
N GLU A 90 9.90 -0.16 -10.00
CA GLU A 90 10.12 1.08 -10.76
C GLU A 90 8.81 1.53 -11.43
N VAL A 91 8.42 2.78 -11.21
CA VAL A 91 7.23 3.38 -11.80
C VAL A 91 7.59 3.98 -13.14
N LEU A 92 7.43 3.17 -14.18
CA LEU A 92 7.75 3.51 -15.57
C LEU A 92 6.79 2.79 -16.52
N GLU A 93 6.45 3.41 -17.65
CA GLU A 93 5.59 2.79 -18.67
C GLU A 93 6.09 1.41 -19.14
N ARG A 94 7.41 1.23 -19.30
CA ARG A 94 8.00 -0.06 -19.70
C ARG A 94 7.71 -1.19 -18.71
N MET A 95 7.48 -0.85 -17.44
CA MET A 95 7.24 -1.81 -16.36
C MET A 95 5.75 -2.02 -16.12
N LEU A 96 4.99 -0.93 -16.06
CA LEU A 96 3.59 -0.93 -15.65
C LEU A 96 2.62 -1.00 -16.84
N GLY A 97 3.11 -0.77 -18.05
CA GLY A 97 2.36 -0.66 -19.30
C GLY A 97 2.11 0.80 -19.71
N PRO A 98 1.89 1.04 -21.02
CA PRO A 98 1.69 2.38 -21.54
C PRO A 98 0.31 2.93 -21.16
N ILE A 99 0.22 4.25 -21.05
CA ILE A 99 -1.05 4.98 -20.98
C ILE A 99 -1.36 5.62 -22.33
N ARG A 100 -2.66 5.76 -22.67
CA ARG A 100 -3.11 6.32 -23.96
C ARG A 100 -3.66 7.74 -23.83
N CYS A 101 -3.04 8.56 -23.00
CA CYS A 101 -3.44 9.94 -22.79
C CYS A 101 -2.21 10.82 -22.54
N ARG A 102 -2.38 12.13 -22.73
CA ARG A 102 -1.33 13.12 -22.46
C ARG A 102 -1.63 13.80 -21.14
N VAL A 103 -0.80 13.56 -20.14
CA VAL A 103 -0.92 14.18 -18.82
C VAL A 103 0.43 14.77 -18.43
N PRO A 104 0.48 15.83 -17.60
CA PRO A 104 1.74 16.48 -17.23
C PRO A 104 2.70 15.54 -16.49
N GLN A 105 2.14 14.62 -15.70
CA GLN A 105 2.92 13.68 -14.90
C GLN A 105 2.08 12.45 -14.56
N ASN A 106 2.69 11.27 -14.68
CA ASN A 106 2.08 10.02 -14.29
C ASN A 106 2.31 9.73 -12.81
N ARG A 107 1.28 9.20 -12.15
CA ARG A 107 1.29 8.76 -10.76
C ARG A 107 0.81 7.32 -10.69
N LEU A 108 1.47 6.52 -9.86
CA LEU A 108 1.01 5.20 -9.44
C LEU A 108 0.38 5.30 -8.06
N ALA A 109 -0.82 4.74 -7.89
CA ALA A 109 -1.47 4.56 -6.60
C ALA A 109 -1.82 3.09 -6.39
N VAL A 110 -1.55 2.57 -5.19
CA VAL A 110 -1.69 1.16 -4.83
C VAL A 110 -2.39 1.02 -3.48
N GLY A 111 -3.36 0.11 -3.43
CA GLY A 111 -3.97 -0.40 -2.21
C GLY A 111 -3.76 -1.91 -2.12
N ALA A 112 -3.19 -2.36 -1.02
CA ALA A 112 -2.82 -3.74 -0.77
C ALA A 112 -3.23 -4.19 0.62
N ASN A 113 -3.22 -5.50 0.86
CA ASN A 113 -3.42 -6.08 2.17
C ASN A 113 -2.18 -6.87 2.63
N LYS A 114 -1.98 -6.95 3.94
CA LYS A 114 -0.96 -7.79 4.59
C LYS A 114 -1.56 -8.88 5.46
#